data_AF-A0AA35R6K3-F1
#
_entry.id   AF-A0AA35R6K3-F1
#
_cell.length_a   1.000
_cell.length_b   1.000
_cell.length_c   1.000
_cell.angle_alpha   90.00
_cell.angle_beta   90.00
_cell.angle_gamma   90.00
#
_symmetry.space_group_name_H-M   'P 1'
#
loop_
_entity.id
_entity.type
_entity.pdbx_description
1 polymer ?
#
loop_
_entity_poly.entity_id
_entity_poly.type
_entity_poly.pdbx_seq_one_letter_code
_entity_poly.pdbx_strand_id
1 'polypeptide(L)'
;MPATTRREEFDLKLVGLEAEVEGLAYYVSDAVHRSVEALKTRDLAASRQVIEDDDYIDQKQAEIEARCINLIATQQPVARDLRSIIALLHIGVELERMGDYAEGIGKISASMGGDEHEATREPQ
;
A
#
# COMPACT_ATOMS: atom_id res chain seq x y z
N MET A 1 12.88 33.88 -16.14
CA MET A 1 12.37 32.50 -15.97
C MET A 1 11.27 32.33 -16.99
N PRO A 2 11.38 31.48 -18.02
CA PRO A 2 10.26 31.24 -18.92
C PRO A 2 9.11 30.62 -18.10
N ALA A 3 7.87 31.03 -18.38
CA ALA A 3 6.70 30.45 -17.74
C ALA A 3 6.53 29.01 -18.25
N THR A 4 6.55 28.03 -17.34
CA THR A 4 6.26 26.63 -17.64
C THR A 4 4.89 26.52 -18.31
N THR A 5 4.81 25.81 -19.42
CA THR A 5 3.55 25.61 -20.14
C THR A 5 2.62 24.69 -19.34
N ARG A 6 1.29 24.82 -19.53
CA ARG A 6 0.30 23.94 -18.90
C ARG A 6 0.57 22.45 -19.16
N ARG A 7 1.16 22.12 -20.31
CA ARG A 7 1.51 20.74 -20.64
C ARG A 7 2.69 20.23 -19.80
N GLU A 8 3.76 21.01 -19.70
CA GLU A 8 4.92 20.65 -18.88
C GLU A 8 4.55 20.50 -17.40
N GLU A 9 3.66 21.36 -16.89
CA GLU A 9 3.16 21.23 -15.52
C GLU A 9 2.36 19.93 -15.31
N PHE A 10 1.50 19.56 -16.26
CA PHE A 10 0.76 18.30 -16.23
C PHE A 10 1.71 17.10 -16.24
N ASP A 11 2.68 17.08 -17.17
CA ASP A 11 3.61 15.96 -17.32
C ASP A 11 4.48 15.79 -16.05
N LEU A 12 4.91 16.90 -15.43
CA LEU A 12 5.61 16.85 -14.13
C LEU A 12 4.74 16.27 -13.00
N LYS A 13 3.46 16.66 -12.93
CA LYS A 13 2.52 16.12 -11.94
C LYS A 13 2.25 14.64 -12.17
N LEU A 14 2.15 14.21 -13.42
CA LEU A 14 1.95 12.80 -13.77
C LEU A 14 3.15 11.94 -13.37
N VAL A 15 4.38 12.39 -13.67
CA VAL A 15 5.60 11.69 -13.21
C VAL A 15 5.66 11.61 -11.69
N GLY A 16 5.28 12.68 -10.98
CA GLY A 16 5.20 12.67 -9.53
C GLY A 16 4.13 11.72 -8.97
N LEU A 17 3.08 11.43 -9.72
CA LEU A 17 2.05 10.46 -9.34
C LEU A 17 2.52 9.02 -9.62
N GLU A 18 3.19 8.79 -10.74
CA GLU A 18 3.84 7.51 -11.06
C GLU A 18 4.85 7.13 -9.97
N ALA A 19 5.69 8.07 -9.54
CA ALA A 19 6.67 7.84 -8.47
C ALA A 19 6.02 7.50 -7.12
N GLU A 20 4.85 8.07 -6.80
CA GLU A 20 4.13 7.74 -5.57
C GLU A 20 3.54 6.32 -5.62
N VAL A 21 3.01 5.91 -6.78
CA VAL A 21 2.54 4.54 -6.99
C VAL A 21 3.69 3.53 -6.92
N GLU A 22 4.85 3.86 -7.48
CA GLU A 22 6.08 3.06 -7.32
C GLU A 22 6.49 2.93 -5.85
N GLY A 23 6.39 4.03 -5.10
CA GLY A 23 6.61 4.03 -3.64
C GLY A 23 5.65 3.08 -2.92
N LEU A 24 4.34 3.18 -3.18
CA LEU A 24 3.34 2.27 -2.62
C LEU A 24 3.65 0.80 -2.95
N ALA A 25 4.02 0.52 -4.21
CA ALA A 25 4.38 -0.83 -4.63
C ALA A 25 5.59 -1.39 -3.87
N TYR A 26 6.59 -0.55 -3.55
CA TYR A 26 7.72 -0.95 -2.71
C TYR A 26 7.26 -1.34 -1.30
N TYR A 27 6.42 -0.53 -0.64
CA TYR A 27 5.92 -0.82 0.71
C TYR A 27 5.08 -2.10 0.75
N VAL A 28 4.19 -2.29 -0.22
CA VAL A 28 3.38 -3.51 -0.36
C VAL A 28 4.28 -4.73 -0.57
N SER A 29 5.31 -4.63 -1.41
CA SER A 29 6.26 -5.72 -1.63
C SER A 29 7.02 -6.09 -0.34
N ASP A 30 7.42 -5.10 0.46
CA ASP A 30 8.07 -5.33 1.75
C ASP A 30 7.10 -5.99 2.76
N ALA A 31 5.86 -5.51 2.85
CA ALA A 31 4.84 -6.08 3.72
C ALA A 31 4.54 -7.55 3.38
N VAL A 32 4.40 -7.88 2.09
CA VAL A 32 4.22 -9.26 1.63
C VAL A 32 5.42 -10.13 2.02
N HIS A 33 6.65 -9.65 1.80
CA HIS A 33 7.85 -10.41 2.17
C HIS A 33 7.93 -10.66 3.68
N ARG A 34 7.72 -9.62 4.49
CA ARG A 34 7.80 -9.67 5.95
C ARG A 34 6.70 -10.52 6.56
N SER A 35 5.47 -10.47 6.02
CA SER A 35 4.36 -11.30 6.50
C SER A 35 4.66 -12.80 6.33
N VAL A 36 5.21 -13.18 5.17
CA VAL A 36 5.60 -14.57 4.88
C VAL A 36 6.76 -15.03 5.76
N GLU A 37 7.80 -14.20 5.92
CA GLU A 37 8.93 -14.57 6.79
C GLU A 37 8.50 -14.64 8.26
N ALA A 38 7.68 -13.70 8.76
CA ALA A 38 7.16 -13.73 10.12
C ALA A 38 6.35 -15.01 10.39
N LEU A 39 5.51 -15.42 9.43
CA LEU A 39 4.76 -16.67 9.52
C LEU A 39 5.69 -17.90 9.59
N LYS A 40 6.70 -17.93 8.71
CA LYS A 40 7.67 -19.04 8.62
C LYS A 40 8.53 -19.18 9.88
N THR A 41 8.93 -18.07 10.49
CA THR A 41 9.77 -18.06 11.71
C THR A 41 8.95 -18.05 12.99
N ARG A 42 7.62 -17.90 12.91
CA ARG A 42 6.71 -17.68 14.05
C ARG A 42 7.10 -16.46 14.88
N ASP A 43 7.60 -15.43 14.21
CA ASP A 43 7.97 -14.18 14.87
C ASP A 43 6.72 -13.33 15.15
N LEU A 44 6.25 -13.39 16.39
CA LEU A 44 5.07 -12.64 16.85
C LEU A 44 5.27 -11.13 16.77
N ALA A 45 6.49 -10.63 17.00
CA ALA A 45 6.78 -9.20 16.95
C ALA A 45 6.73 -8.71 15.49
N ALA A 46 7.38 -9.43 14.57
CA ALA A 46 7.33 -9.10 13.14
C ALA A 46 5.90 -9.20 12.59
N SER A 47 5.11 -10.18 13.04
CA SER A 47 3.71 -10.34 12.64
C SER A 47 2.85 -9.13 13.04
N ARG A 48 3.03 -8.62 14.27
CA ARG A 48 2.33 -7.41 14.73
C ARG A 48 2.75 -6.18 13.96
N GLN A 49 4.04 -6.05 13.68
CA GLN A 49 4.52 -4.91 12.91
C GLN A 49 3.94 -4.87 11.50
N VAL A 50 3.77 -6.02 10.83
CA VAL A 50 3.11 -6.07 9.52
C VAL A 50 1.66 -5.57 9.60
N ILE A 51 0.93 -5.91 10.67
CA ILE A 51 -0.45 -5.46 10.88
C ILE A 51 -0.49 -3.94 11.10
N GLU A 52 0.43 -3.42 11.92
CA GLU A 52 0.50 -1.98 12.23
C GLU A 52 0.96 -1.14 11.02
N ASP A 53 1.83 -1.70 10.17
CA ASP A 53 2.35 -1.01 8.99
C ASP A 53 1.32 -0.89 7.84
N ASP A 54 0.23 -1.66 7.88
CA ASP A 54 -0.82 -1.68 6.85
C ASP A 54 -1.58 -0.36 6.75
N ASP A 55 -1.84 0.30 7.89
CA ASP A 55 -2.45 1.65 7.95
C ASP A 55 -1.71 2.67 7.05
N TYR A 56 -0.40 2.51 6.89
CA TYR A 56 0.40 3.38 6.03
C TYR A 56 0.14 3.12 4.54
N ILE A 57 -0.08 1.86 4.14
CA ILE A 57 -0.41 1.46 2.76
C ILE A 57 -1.77 2.07 2.38
N ASP A 58 -2.78 1.93 3.25
CA ASP A 58 -4.10 2.52 3.09
C ASP A 58 -4.04 4.03 2.92
N GLN A 59 -3.30 4.71 3.82
CA GLN A 59 -3.16 6.15 3.77
C GLN A 59 -2.48 6.60 2.47
N LYS A 60 -1.43 5.90 2.03
CA LYS A 60 -0.73 6.18 0.77
C LYS A 60 -1.64 5.98 -0.44
N GLN A 61 -2.44 4.91 -0.47
CA GLN A 61 -3.39 4.67 -1.55
C GLN A 61 -4.42 5.81 -1.63
N ALA A 62 -4.97 6.24 -0.49
CA ALA A 62 -5.95 7.32 -0.44
C ALA A 62 -5.36 8.67 -0.88
N GLU A 63 -4.09 8.95 -0.53
CA GLU A 63 -3.35 10.12 -1.02
C GLU A 63 -3.19 10.10 -2.55
N ILE A 64 -2.80 8.96 -3.12
CA ILE A 64 -2.67 8.77 -4.57
C ILE A 64 -4.02 8.99 -5.26
N GLU A 65 -5.10 8.40 -4.73
CA GLU A 65 -6.44 8.57 -5.27
C GLU A 65 -6.86 10.05 -5.28
N ALA A 66 -6.66 10.76 -4.17
CA ALA A 66 -6.98 12.18 -4.06
C ALA A 66 -6.19 13.02 -5.09
N ARG A 67 -4.91 12.71 -5.31
CA ARG A 67 -4.07 13.40 -6.31
C ARG A 67 -4.51 13.09 -7.75
N CYS A 68 -4.88 11.85 -8.06
CA CYS A 68 -5.48 11.49 -9.34
C CYS A 68 -6.73 12.32 -9.65
N ILE A 69 -7.66 12.37 -8.69
CA ILE A 69 -8.92 13.13 -8.82
C ILE A 69 -8.62 14.62 -8.99
N ASN A 70 -7.70 15.18 -8.21
CA ASN A 70 -7.29 16.57 -8.32
C ASN A 70 -6.69 16.88 -9.70
N LEU A 71 -5.84 16.00 -10.23
CA LEU A 71 -5.21 16.18 -11.53
C LEU A 71 -6.24 16.16 -12.66
N ILE A 72 -7.21 15.24 -12.60
CA ILE A 72 -8.33 15.18 -13.55
C ILE A 72 -9.15 16.47 -13.50
N ALA A 73 -9.53 16.91 -12.30
CA ALA A 73 -10.38 18.08 -12.09
C ALA A 73 -9.71 19.39 -12.55
N THR A 74 -8.40 19.53 -12.30
CA THR A 74 -7.68 20.79 -12.56
C THR A 74 -7.11 20.90 -13.97
N GLN A 75 -6.77 19.78 -14.62
CA GLN A 75 -6.11 19.78 -15.93
C GLN A 75 -7.00 19.28 -17.08
N GLN A 76 -8.13 18.63 -16.77
CA GLN A 76 -9.09 18.09 -17.75
C GLN A 76 -8.41 17.26 -18.87
N PRO A 77 -7.55 16.27 -18.52
CA PRO A 77 -6.80 15.49 -19.48
C PRO A 77 -7.74 14.65 -20.37
N VAL A 78 -7.30 14.35 -21.60
CA VAL A 78 -8.09 13.61 -22.59
C VAL A 78 -7.34 12.40 -23.13
N ALA A 79 -8.10 11.42 -23.63
CA ALA A 79 -7.62 10.24 -24.36
C ALA A 79 -6.49 9.47 -23.67
N ARG A 80 -5.22 9.76 -23.99
CA ARG A 80 -4.06 9.03 -23.45
C ARG A 80 -3.82 9.38 -22.00
N ASP A 81 -3.79 10.67 -21.68
CA ASP A 81 -3.44 11.16 -20.35
C ASP A 81 -4.48 10.73 -19.30
N LEU A 82 -5.77 10.82 -19.65
CA LEU A 82 -6.85 10.33 -18.79
C LEU A 82 -6.72 8.83 -18.54
N ARG A 83 -6.44 8.03 -19.59
CA ARG A 83 -6.24 6.58 -19.43
C ARG A 83 -5.05 6.26 -18.52
N SER A 84 -3.96 7.03 -18.59
CA SER A 84 -2.82 6.85 -17.68
C SER A 84 -3.22 7.07 -16.22
N ILE A 85 -3.97 8.14 -15.92
CA ILE A 85 -4.40 8.43 -14.54
C ILE A 85 -5.37 7.34 -14.03
N ILE A 86 -6.31 6.88 -14.86
CA ILE A 86 -7.22 5.79 -14.49
C ILE A 86 -6.45 4.48 -14.25
N ALA A 87 -5.40 4.20 -15.04
CA ALA A 87 -4.56 3.04 -14.80
C ALA A 87 -3.84 3.13 -13.44
N LEU A 88 -3.30 4.30 -13.09
CA LEU A 88 -2.66 4.52 -11.79
C LEU A 88 -3.64 4.34 -10.62
N LEU A 89 -4.89 4.80 -10.76
CA LEU A 89 -5.94 4.55 -9.77
C LEU A 89 -6.19 3.06 -9.55
N HIS A 90 -6.39 2.30 -10.63
CA HIS A 90 -6.63 0.86 -10.52
C HIS A 90 -5.42 0.12 -9.95
N ILE A 91 -4.20 0.50 -10.33
CA ILE A 91 -2.98 -0.06 -9.75
C ILE A 91 -2.93 0.22 -8.25
N GLY A 92 -3.22 1.45 -7.82
CA GLY A 92 -3.26 1.81 -6.40
C GLY A 92 -4.24 0.94 -5.59
N VAL A 93 -5.44 0.70 -6.13
CA VAL A 93 -6.44 -0.19 -5.49
C VAL A 93 -5.93 -1.64 -5.41
N GLU A 94 -5.33 -2.17 -6.48
CA GLU A 94 -4.81 -3.55 -6.43
C GLU A 94 -3.60 -3.68 -5.49
N LEU A 95 -2.81 -2.60 -5.32
CA LEU A 95 -1.70 -2.56 -4.36
C LEU A 95 -2.19 -2.56 -2.90
N GLU A 96 -3.22 -1.78 -2.57
CA GLU A 96 -3.82 -1.81 -1.22
C GLU A 96 -4.40 -3.19 -0.89
N ARG A 97 -5.12 -3.81 -1.84
CA ARG A 97 -5.61 -5.20 -1.66
C ARG A 97 -4.49 -6.21 -1.43
N MET A 98 -3.31 -5.98 -1.99
CA MET A 98 -2.13 -6.81 -1.71
C MET A 98 -1.55 -6.55 -0.32
N GLY A 99 -1.63 -5.30 0.18
CA GLY A 99 -1.36 -4.92 1.57
C GLY A 99 -2.26 -5.65 2.55
N ASP A 100 -3.58 -5.57 2.34
CA ASP A 100 -4.61 -6.32 3.10
C ASP A 100 -4.29 -7.82 3.22
N TYR A 101 -3.83 -8.43 2.12
CA TYR A 101 -3.43 -9.85 2.15
C TYR A 101 -2.20 -10.08 3.02
N ALA A 102 -1.22 -9.18 3.03
CA ALA A 102 -0.06 -9.25 3.91
C ALA A 102 -0.45 -9.05 5.37
N GLU A 103 -1.33 -8.08 5.67
CA GLU A 103 -1.90 -7.85 6.99
C GLU A 103 -2.65 -9.10 7.49
N GLY A 104 -3.47 -9.71 6.62
CA GLY A 104 -4.16 -10.98 6.88
C GLY A 104 -3.22 -12.14 7.23
N ILE A 105 -2.10 -12.27 6.50
CA ILE A 105 -1.04 -13.25 6.85
C ILE A 105 -0.44 -12.93 8.22
N GLY A 106 -0.18 -11.66 8.53
CA GLY A 106 0.31 -11.21 9.84
C GLY A 106 -0.65 -11.59 10.98
N LYS A 107 -1.95 -11.36 10.80
CA LYS A 107 -3.00 -11.75 11.76
C LYS A 107 -3.03 -13.25 12.02
N ILE A 108 -2.94 -14.05 10.95
CA ILE A 108 -2.90 -15.52 11.00
C ILE A 108 -1.63 -16.01 11.69
N SER A 109 -0.48 -15.41 11.38
CA SER A 109 0.80 -15.73 12.03
C SER A 109 0.77 -15.44 13.54
N ALA A 110 0.24 -14.27 13.92
CA ALA A 110 0.16 -13.85 15.31
C ALA A 110 -0.76 -14.75 16.15
N SER A 111 -1.85 -15.29 15.57
CA SER A 111 -2.74 -16.21 16.29
C SER A 111 -2.10 -17.58 16.51
N MET A 112 -1.28 -18.08 15.57
CA MET A 112 -0.54 -19.34 15.74
C MET A 112 0.57 -19.26 16.81
N GLY A 113 1.15 -18.08 17.05
CA GLY A 113 2.11 -17.86 18.12
C GLY A 113 1.49 -17.79 19.52
N GLY A 114 0.16 -17.79 19.63
CA GLY A 114 -0.59 -17.67 20.89
C GLY A 114 -0.77 -18.98 21.66
N ASP A 115 -0.41 -20.14 21.09
CA ASP A 115 -0.70 -21.46 21.66
C ASP A 115 0.37 -21.98 22.65
N GLU A 116 1.22 -21.11 23.20
CA GLU A 116 2.25 -21.52 24.17
C GLU A 116 1.81 -21.41 25.64
N HIS A 117 0.59 -20.96 25.95
CA HIS A 117 0.11 -20.78 27.34
C HIS A 117 -1.31 -21.32 27.63
N GLU A 118 -1.64 -22.53 27.16
CA GLU A 118 -2.70 -23.33 27.79
C GLU A 118 -2.22 -24.69 28.35
N ALA A 119 -0.89 -24.86 28.49
CA ALA A 119 -0.26 -26.04 29.10
C ALA A 119 0.04 -25.91 30.61
N THR A 120 -0.48 -24.89 31.30
CA THR A 120 -0.27 -24.72 32.77
C THR A 120 -1.57 -24.63 33.57
N ARG A 121 -2.72 -25.01 33.00
CA ARG A 121 -3.94 -25.23 33.80
C ARG A 121 -4.09 -26.71 34.14
N GLU A 122 -3.34 -27.15 35.14
CA GLU A 122 -3.61 -28.38 35.89
C GLU A 122 -4.49 -28.07 37.14
N PRO A 123 -5.14 -29.10 37.73
CA PRO A 123 -6.56 -29.09 38.05
C PRO A 123 -6.88 -28.62 39.48
N GLN A 124 -8.13 -28.18 39.68
CA GLN A 124 -8.82 -28.27 40.98
C GLN A 124 -10.15 -28.96 40.81
#